data_AF-A0AA96JIZ0-F1
#
_entry.id   AF-A0AA96JIZ0-F1
#
_cell.length_a   1.000
_cell.length_b   1.000
_cell.length_c   1.000
_cell.angle_alpha   90.00
_cell.angle_beta   90.00
_cell.angle_gamma   90.00
#
_symmetry.space_group_name_H-M   'P 1'
#
loop_
_entity.id
_entity.type
_entity.pdbx_description
1 polymer ?
#
loop_
_entity_poly.entity_id
_entity_poly.type
_entity_poly.pdbx_seq_one_letter_code
_entity_poly.pdbx_strand_id
1 'polypeptide(L)'
;MQTNSTYSSLVAVGDSFTEGMSDLLPDGSYRGWADLLAARMAARTPGFRYANLAVRGKLIGQIVDEQVEVAAAMRADVVTLVGGLNDTLRPKCDMGRVRALLTEAVERLAPSCGQLVLMRSPGRQGPVLERFRPRMEELFACVDELAARHGALVVDLYGAPSLADPRLWDVDRLHLTAEGHRRVAEAVWQALGHEPEDPEWHTPMAPTAPPGWLARRTADARFARQHLLPWIGRRLTGRSSGDGRTGAQVSAESGKAFWVTPADHTNPGPVTDWRRVQP
;
A
#
# COMPACT_ATOMS: atom_id res chain seq x y z
N MET A 1 -0.74 26.84 11.86
CA MET A 1 -1.58 27.24 10.71
C MET A 1 -2.33 25.98 10.27
N GLN A 2 -3.53 25.75 10.80
CA GLN A 2 -4.35 24.57 10.46
C GLN A 2 -5.11 24.88 9.18
N THR A 3 -4.58 24.46 8.04
CA THR A 3 -5.40 24.26 6.85
C THR A 3 -5.99 22.87 6.99
N ASN A 4 -7.21 22.76 7.55
CA ASN A 4 -8.01 21.55 7.41
C ASN A 4 -8.44 21.45 5.94
N SER A 5 -7.50 21.11 5.07
CA SER A 5 -7.76 20.83 3.67
C SER A 5 -8.71 19.65 3.63
N THR A 6 -9.97 19.90 3.26
CA THR A 6 -10.94 18.83 3.13
C THR A 6 -10.66 18.10 1.82
N TYR A 7 -9.99 16.95 1.90
CA TYR A 7 -9.74 16.10 0.74
C TYR A 7 -11.04 15.42 0.30
N SER A 8 -11.44 15.63 -0.95
CA SER A 8 -12.66 15.05 -1.54
C SER A 8 -12.41 13.83 -2.43
N SER A 9 -11.15 13.51 -2.70
CA SER A 9 -10.81 12.34 -3.50
C SER A 9 -9.45 11.73 -3.17
N LEU A 10 -9.39 10.40 -3.29
CA LEU A 10 -8.18 9.58 -3.07
C LEU A 10 -7.99 8.59 -4.22
N VAL A 11 -6.77 8.54 -4.77
CA VAL A 11 -6.33 7.45 -5.66
C VAL A 11 -5.15 6.72 -5.04
N ALA A 12 -5.24 5.40 -4.98
CA ALA A 12 -4.19 4.55 -4.45
C ALA A 12 -3.47 3.79 -5.57
N VAL A 13 -2.15 3.98 -5.65
CA VAL A 13 -1.26 3.42 -6.67
C VAL A 13 -0.24 2.51 -5.99
N GLY A 14 -0.04 1.31 -6.55
CA GLY A 14 1.02 0.43 -6.08
C GLY A 14 0.82 -1.06 -6.35
N ASP A 15 1.35 -1.85 -5.42
CA ASP A 15 1.41 -3.31 -5.51
C ASP A 15 0.49 -4.01 -4.49
N SER A 16 0.87 -5.19 -4.00
CA SER A 16 0.06 -5.98 -3.08
C SER A 16 -0.17 -5.31 -1.73
N PHE A 17 0.76 -4.45 -1.31
CA PHE A 17 0.63 -3.69 -0.07
C PHE A 17 -0.56 -2.73 -0.16
N THR A 18 -0.66 -1.98 -1.26
CA THR A 18 -1.76 -1.05 -1.54
C THR A 18 -3.05 -1.76 -1.95
N GLU A 19 -2.97 -2.91 -2.63
CA GLU A 19 -4.16 -3.74 -2.95
C GLU A 19 -4.83 -4.30 -1.68
N GLY A 20 -4.13 -4.34 -0.54
CA GLY A 20 -4.72 -4.79 0.72
C GLY A 20 -4.58 -6.28 0.99
N MET A 21 -3.60 -6.94 0.36
CA MET A 21 -3.34 -8.36 0.56
C MET A 21 -3.32 -8.74 2.04
N SER A 22 -3.91 -9.90 2.34
CA SER A 22 -4.08 -10.48 3.69
C SER A 22 -5.10 -9.81 4.63
N ASP A 23 -5.86 -8.81 4.16
CA ASP A 23 -7.09 -8.31 4.80
C ASP A 23 -8.33 -8.74 3.98
N LEU A 24 -8.57 -10.06 3.96
CA LEU A 24 -9.61 -10.70 3.13
C LEU A 24 -11.01 -10.52 3.72
N LEU A 25 -11.94 -10.06 2.90
CA LEU A 25 -13.37 -9.98 3.23
C LEU A 25 -14.12 -11.28 2.91
N PRO A 26 -15.31 -11.51 3.49
CA PRO A 26 -16.09 -12.73 3.24
C PRO A 26 -16.44 -12.99 1.76
N ASP A 27 -16.52 -11.93 0.96
CA ASP A 27 -16.79 -12.00 -0.49
C ASP A 27 -15.54 -12.33 -1.33
N GLY A 28 -14.37 -12.48 -0.69
CA GLY A 28 -13.10 -12.79 -1.33
C GLY A 28 -12.33 -11.57 -1.84
N SER A 29 -12.85 -10.36 -1.68
CA SER A 29 -12.13 -9.12 -1.97
C SER A 29 -11.16 -8.76 -0.82
N TYR A 30 -10.21 -7.87 -1.10
CA TYR A 30 -9.30 -7.34 -0.09
C TYR A 30 -9.70 -5.90 0.24
N ARG A 31 -9.69 -5.57 1.52
CA ARG A 31 -9.93 -4.20 2.01
C ARG A 31 -8.61 -3.44 2.13
N GLY A 32 -7.77 -3.79 3.09
CA GLY A 32 -6.45 -3.19 3.26
C GLY A 32 -6.48 -1.73 3.75
N TRP A 33 -5.28 -1.15 3.92
CA TRP A 33 -5.12 0.19 4.50
C TRP A 33 -5.72 1.31 3.64
N ALA A 34 -5.65 1.18 2.31
CA ALA A 34 -6.12 2.20 1.39
C ALA A 34 -7.65 2.35 1.46
N ASP A 35 -8.37 1.23 1.51
CA ASP A 35 -9.83 1.23 1.64
C ASP A 35 -10.28 1.67 3.04
N LEU A 36 -9.52 1.30 4.10
CA LEU A 36 -9.75 1.80 5.46
C LEU A 36 -9.58 3.32 5.53
N LEU A 37 -8.53 3.86 4.91
CA LEU A 37 -8.31 5.30 4.82
C LEU A 37 -9.44 5.98 4.03
N ALA A 38 -9.79 5.44 2.86
CA ALA A 38 -10.86 5.96 2.02
C ALA A 38 -12.20 6.02 2.76
N ALA A 39 -12.56 4.97 3.51
CA ALA A 39 -13.77 4.94 4.31
C ALA A 39 -13.78 6.02 5.40
N ARG A 40 -12.64 6.25 6.08
CA ARG A 40 -12.50 7.28 7.11
C ARG A 40 -12.60 8.70 6.54
N MET A 41 -12.03 8.95 5.38
CA MET A 41 -12.14 10.24 4.68
C MET A 41 -13.58 10.46 4.19
N ALA A 42 -14.17 9.46 3.54
CA ALA A 42 -15.53 9.52 3.03
C ALA A 42 -16.59 9.72 4.12
N ALA A 43 -16.39 9.14 5.31
CA ALA A 43 -17.27 9.34 6.46
C ALA A 43 -17.34 10.80 6.95
N ARG A 44 -16.44 11.67 6.49
CA ARG A 44 -16.35 13.09 6.86
C ARG A 44 -16.55 14.03 5.68
N THR A 45 -16.63 13.50 4.47
CA THR A 45 -16.63 14.31 3.24
C THR A 45 -17.75 13.87 2.31
N PRO A 46 -18.84 14.67 2.21
CA PRO A 46 -19.90 14.40 1.24
C PRO A 46 -19.33 14.30 -0.17
N GLY A 47 -19.84 13.35 -0.95
CA GLY A 47 -19.42 13.15 -2.34
C GLY A 47 -17.97 12.66 -2.51
N PHE A 48 -17.33 12.14 -1.45
CA PHE A 48 -15.96 11.62 -1.55
C PHE A 48 -15.82 10.57 -2.65
N ARG A 49 -14.71 10.64 -3.41
CA ARG A 49 -14.42 9.74 -4.52
C ARG A 49 -13.13 8.95 -4.26
N TYR A 50 -13.18 7.64 -4.47
CA TYR A 50 -12.06 6.75 -4.23
C TYR A 50 -11.77 5.85 -5.44
N ALA A 51 -10.50 5.52 -5.66
CA ALA A 51 -10.11 4.43 -6.55
C ALA A 51 -8.79 3.77 -6.10
N ASN A 52 -8.80 2.45 -5.99
CA ASN A 52 -7.61 1.63 -5.81
C ASN A 52 -7.19 1.01 -7.15
N LEU A 53 -6.04 1.44 -7.66
CA LEU A 53 -5.47 0.97 -8.92
C LEU A 53 -4.39 -0.10 -8.72
N ALA A 54 -4.09 -0.44 -7.47
CA ALA A 54 -2.99 -1.31 -7.12
C ALA A 54 -3.25 -2.77 -7.54
N VAL A 55 -2.17 -3.48 -7.87
CA VAL A 55 -2.23 -4.89 -8.27
C VAL A 55 -1.03 -5.64 -7.69
N ARG A 56 -1.28 -6.75 -6.97
CA ARG A 56 -0.24 -7.56 -6.34
C ARG A 56 0.88 -7.98 -7.27
N GLY A 57 2.08 -7.97 -6.69
CA GLY A 57 3.29 -8.50 -7.33
C GLY A 57 3.83 -7.63 -8.46
N LYS A 58 3.24 -6.45 -8.72
CA LYS A 58 3.79 -5.48 -9.66
C LYS A 58 5.16 -5.00 -9.22
N LEU A 59 6.03 -4.86 -10.21
CA LEU A 59 7.30 -4.14 -10.12
C LEU A 59 7.08 -2.66 -10.46
N ILE A 60 8.01 -1.78 -10.06
CA ILE A 60 7.84 -0.33 -10.28
C ILE A 60 7.65 0.03 -11.76
N GLY A 61 8.30 -0.67 -12.69
CA GLY A 61 8.08 -0.46 -14.13
C GLY A 61 6.63 -0.70 -14.55
N GLN A 62 6.00 -1.77 -14.04
CA GLN A 62 4.60 -2.08 -14.33
C GLN A 62 3.63 -1.10 -13.65
N ILE A 63 4.02 -0.49 -12.54
CA ILE A 63 3.25 0.58 -11.90
C ILE A 63 3.30 1.84 -12.77
N VAL A 64 4.49 2.22 -13.25
CA VAL A 64 4.68 3.35 -14.18
C VAL A 64 3.86 3.15 -15.45
N ASP A 65 4.00 2.00 -16.10
CA ASP A 65 3.40 1.73 -17.41
C ASP A 65 1.86 1.67 -17.37
N GLU A 66 1.28 1.17 -16.28
CA GLU A 66 -0.15 0.82 -16.25
C GLU A 66 -0.98 1.65 -15.27
N GLN A 67 -0.39 2.25 -14.23
CA GLN A 67 -1.14 2.94 -13.18
C GLN A 67 -0.88 4.45 -13.13
N VAL A 68 0.34 4.92 -13.42
CA VAL A 68 0.73 6.32 -13.20
C VAL A 68 -0.08 7.28 -14.07
N GLU A 69 -0.17 7.04 -15.37
CA GLU A 69 -0.94 7.92 -16.27
C GLU A 69 -2.43 7.91 -15.92
N VAL A 70 -2.96 6.73 -15.57
CA VAL A 70 -4.35 6.56 -15.16
C VAL A 70 -4.65 7.37 -13.90
N ALA A 71 -3.79 7.29 -12.89
CA ALA A 71 -3.94 8.05 -11.65
C ALA A 71 -3.80 9.56 -11.88
N ALA A 72 -2.84 10.00 -12.70
CA ALA A 72 -2.66 11.41 -13.05
C ALA A 72 -3.90 11.99 -13.74
N ALA A 73 -4.48 11.25 -14.69
CA ALA A 73 -5.68 11.67 -15.40
C ALA A 73 -6.91 11.86 -14.50
N MET A 74 -6.96 11.17 -13.36
CA MET A 74 -8.06 11.27 -12.39
C MET A 74 -8.04 12.59 -11.59
N ARG A 75 -6.88 13.27 -11.51
CA ARG A 75 -6.70 14.55 -10.80
C ARG A 75 -7.27 14.54 -9.38
N ALA A 76 -6.88 13.55 -8.60
CA ALA A 76 -7.32 13.38 -7.22
C ALA A 76 -6.72 14.45 -6.29
N ASP A 77 -7.41 14.73 -5.18
CA ASP A 77 -6.85 15.60 -4.15
C ASP A 77 -5.68 14.92 -3.43
N VAL A 78 -5.79 13.61 -3.19
CA VAL A 78 -4.70 12.79 -2.64
C VAL A 78 -4.37 11.65 -3.58
N VAL A 79 -3.09 11.48 -3.89
CA VAL A 79 -2.57 10.28 -4.54
C VAL A 79 -1.55 9.62 -3.62
N THR A 80 -1.69 8.32 -3.39
CA THR A 80 -0.66 7.53 -2.68
C THR A 80 0.11 6.69 -3.69
N LEU A 81 1.44 6.67 -3.59
CA LEU A 81 2.32 5.86 -4.44
C LEU A 81 3.19 4.96 -3.57
N VAL A 82 3.03 3.65 -3.72
CA VAL A 82 3.91 2.65 -3.14
C VAL A 82 4.42 1.70 -4.22
N GLY A 83 5.73 1.64 -4.42
CA GLY A 83 6.34 0.76 -5.41
C GLY A 83 7.85 0.64 -5.25
N GLY A 84 8.44 -0.34 -5.94
CA GLY A 84 9.88 -0.59 -5.92
C GLY A 84 10.35 -1.61 -4.88
N LEU A 85 9.60 -1.82 -3.79
CA LEU A 85 10.01 -2.80 -2.77
C LEU A 85 10.08 -4.23 -3.35
N ASN A 86 9.11 -4.59 -4.19
CA ASN A 86 9.13 -5.88 -4.91
C ASN A 86 10.38 -6.08 -5.79
N ASP A 87 10.92 -5.01 -6.36
CA ASP A 87 12.14 -5.00 -7.14
C ASP A 87 13.37 -5.27 -6.26
N THR A 88 13.46 -4.62 -5.10
CA THR A 88 14.60 -4.78 -4.16
C THR A 88 14.78 -6.24 -3.70
N LEU A 89 13.66 -6.98 -3.62
CA LEU A 89 13.62 -8.40 -3.26
C LEU A 89 14.08 -9.34 -4.39
N ARG A 90 14.36 -8.83 -5.60
CA ARG A 90 14.82 -9.65 -6.74
C ARG A 90 16.34 -9.83 -6.69
N PRO A 91 16.87 -11.02 -7.02
CA PRO A 91 18.32 -11.24 -7.06
C PRO A 91 19.06 -10.28 -8.00
N LYS A 92 18.51 -10.07 -9.20
CA LYS A 92 19.06 -9.20 -10.26
C LYS A 92 18.49 -7.77 -10.23
N CYS A 93 18.25 -7.22 -9.04
CA CYS A 93 17.73 -5.85 -8.89
C CYS A 93 18.75 -4.82 -9.40
N ASP A 94 18.32 -3.94 -10.31
CA ASP A 94 19.04 -2.73 -10.71
C ASP A 94 18.44 -1.54 -9.95
N MET A 95 19.12 -1.11 -8.89
CA MET A 95 18.65 0.00 -8.06
C MET A 95 18.64 1.35 -8.80
N GLY A 96 19.54 1.54 -9.77
CA GLY A 96 19.53 2.75 -10.60
C GLY A 96 18.27 2.85 -11.43
N ARG A 97 17.86 1.74 -12.06
CA ARG A 97 16.59 1.65 -12.78
C ARG A 97 15.37 1.83 -11.86
N VAL A 98 15.37 1.20 -10.68
CA VAL A 98 14.25 1.34 -9.72
C VAL A 98 14.07 2.80 -9.30
N ARG A 99 15.16 3.50 -8.96
CA ARG A 99 15.12 4.92 -8.60
C ARG A 99 14.67 5.79 -9.77
N ALA A 100 15.18 5.55 -10.98
CA ALA A 100 14.76 6.30 -12.16
C ALA A 100 13.24 6.17 -12.43
N LEU A 101 12.69 4.95 -12.30
CA LEU A 101 11.26 4.72 -12.50
C LEU A 101 10.40 5.30 -11.36
N LEU A 102 10.90 5.27 -10.11
CA LEU A 102 10.22 5.96 -9.01
C LEU A 102 10.20 7.48 -9.23
N THR A 103 11.32 8.07 -9.66
CA THR A 103 11.39 9.49 -10.04
C THR A 103 10.38 9.81 -11.14
N GLU A 104 10.34 9.02 -12.21
CA GLU A 104 9.38 9.20 -13.30
C GLU A 104 7.93 9.15 -12.81
N ALA A 105 7.59 8.19 -11.94
CA ALA A 105 6.26 8.10 -11.35
C ALA A 105 5.91 9.35 -10.54
N VAL A 106 6.82 9.82 -9.68
CA VAL A 106 6.61 11.01 -8.86
C VAL A 106 6.47 12.26 -9.72
N GLU A 107 7.34 12.45 -10.70
CA GLU A 107 7.34 13.64 -11.58
C GLU A 107 6.06 13.74 -12.43
N ARG A 108 5.40 12.62 -12.72
CA ARG A 108 4.09 12.61 -13.41
C ARG A 108 2.89 12.80 -12.48
N LEU A 109 2.94 12.20 -11.29
CA LEU A 109 1.83 12.25 -10.33
C LEU A 109 1.76 13.57 -9.58
N ALA A 110 2.90 14.07 -9.07
CA ALA A 110 2.95 15.27 -8.23
C ALA A 110 2.25 16.50 -8.84
N PRO A 111 2.45 16.89 -10.12
CA PRO A 111 1.75 18.04 -10.70
C PRO A 111 0.27 17.77 -10.99
N SER A 112 -0.18 16.51 -10.91
CA SER A 112 -1.51 16.07 -11.30
C SER A 112 -2.43 15.82 -10.10
N CYS A 113 -1.97 16.05 -8.86
CA CYS A 113 -2.77 15.86 -7.65
C CYS A 113 -2.60 17.02 -6.67
N GLY A 114 -3.52 17.16 -5.71
CA GLY A 114 -3.39 18.15 -4.65
C GLY A 114 -2.23 17.84 -3.68
N GLN A 115 -2.12 16.58 -3.25
CA GLN A 115 -1.11 16.09 -2.33
C GLN A 115 -0.66 14.68 -2.76
N LEU A 116 0.61 14.52 -3.11
CA LEU A 116 1.23 13.22 -3.28
C LEU A 116 1.71 12.70 -1.92
N VAL A 117 1.46 11.42 -1.66
CA VAL A 117 1.91 10.71 -0.45
C VAL A 117 2.78 9.53 -0.86
N LEU A 118 4.03 9.53 -0.39
CA LEU A 118 5.00 8.46 -0.52
C LEU A 118 5.17 7.74 0.81
N MET A 119 5.74 6.55 0.79
CA MET A 119 5.92 5.75 2.00
C MET A 119 7.29 5.10 2.08
N ARG A 120 7.92 5.21 3.24
CA ARG A 120 8.97 4.28 3.65
C ARG A 120 8.27 3.03 4.17
N SER A 121 8.08 2.05 3.28
CA SER A 121 7.24 0.87 3.50
C SER A 121 7.75 0.02 4.68
N PRO A 122 6.85 -0.62 5.46
CA PRO A 122 7.25 -1.39 6.64
C PRO A 122 8.03 -2.64 6.25
N GLY A 123 8.79 -3.18 7.21
CA GLY A 123 9.59 -4.38 7.00
C GLY A 123 9.48 -5.35 8.18
N ARG A 124 9.12 -6.61 7.89
CA ARG A 124 8.98 -7.65 8.92
C ARG A 124 10.34 -7.98 9.54
N GLN A 125 10.46 -7.87 10.86
CA GLN A 125 11.69 -8.20 11.57
C GLN A 125 12.11 -9.66 11.28
N GLY A 126 13.38 -9.83 10.88
CA GLY A 126 13.99 -11.12 10.65
C GLY A 126 15.06 -11.11 9.54
N PRO A 127 15.67 -12.27 9.25
CA PRO A 127 16.82 -12.37 8.35
C PRO A 127 16.58 -11.86 6.92
N VAL A 128 15.34 -11.95 6.43
CA VAL A 128 14.96 -11.46 5.10
C VAL A 128 15.09 -9.93 5.04
N LEU A 129 14.58 -9.23 6.05
CA LEU A 129 14.72 -7.78 6.14
C LEU A 129 16.20 -7.39 6.16
N GLU A 130 17.01 -7.99 7.03
CA GLU A 130 18.45 -7.69 7.11
C GLU A 130 19.17 -7.91 5.78
N ARG A 131 18.79 -8.97 5.05
CA ARG A 131 19.40 -9.30 3.76
C ARG A 131 19.17 -8.21 2.70
N PHE A 132 18.01 -7.57 2.72
CA PHE A 132 17.58 -6.58 1.72
C PHE A 132 17.63 -5.12 2.22
N ARG A 133 17.89 -4.90 3.51
CA ARG A 133 17.98 -3.60 4.18
C ARG A 133 18.76 -2.56 3.38
N PRO A 134 19.98 -2.82 2.86
CA PRO A 134 20.72 -1.80 2.11
C PRO A 134 19.98 -1.27 0.87
N ARG A 135 19.25 -2.15 0.16
CA ARG A 135 18.47 -1.75 -1.03
C ARG A 135 17.19 -1.01 -0.64
N MET A 136 16.57 -1.40 0.47
CA MET A 136 15.40 -0.69 1.01
C MET A 136 15.78 0.72 1.44
N GLU A 137 16.91 0.87 2.15
CA GLU A 137 17.39 2.18 2.60
C GLU A 137 17.82 3.06 1.42
N GLU A 138 18.41 2.50 0.35
CA GLU A 138 18.66 3.24 -0.91
C GLU A 138 17.35 3.71 -1.58
N LEU A 139 16.31 2.87 -1.59
CA LEU A 139 14.99 3.25 -2.11
C LEU A 139 14.36 4.36 -1.26
N PHE A 140 14.46 4.26 0.06
CA PHE A 140 13.86 5.22 1.00
C PHE A 140 14.57 6.58 0.97
N ALA A 141 15.90 6.60 0.82
CA ALA A 141 16.63 7.84 0.57
C ALA A 141 16.12 8.55 -0.70
N CYS A 142 15.85 7.79 -1.76
CA CYS A 142 15.25 8.33 -2.99
C CYS A 142 13.82 8.86 -2.77
N VAL A 143 13.01 8.16 -1.96
CA VAL A 143 11.67 8.64 -1.56
C VAL A 143 11.77 9.99 -0.84
N ASP A 144 12.67 10.11 0.14
CA ASP A 144 12.84 11.34 0.91
C ASP A 144 13.33 12.51 0.03
N GLU A 145 14.28 12.26 -0.88
CA GLU A 145 14.76 13.24 -1.85
C GLU A 145 13.66 13.73 -2.80
N LEU A 146 12.85 12.81 -3.33
CA LEU A 146 11.75 13.14 -4.23
C LEU A 146 10.64 13.90 -3.50
N ALA A 147 10.32 13.50 -2.28
CA ALA A 147 9.35 14.21 -1.46
C ALA A 147 9.77 15.65 -1.19
N ALA A 148 11.03 15.87 -0.80
CA ALA A 148 11.57 17.20 -0.58
C ALA A 148 11.54 18.07 -1.85
N ARG A 149 11.82 17.47 -3.02
CA ARG A 149 11.82 18.17 -4.31
C ARG A 149 10.41 18.55 -4.81
N HIS A 150 9.44 17.67 -4.59
CA HIS A 150 8.10 17.80 -5.18
C HIS A 150 7.00 18.16 -4.18
N GLY A 151 7.34 18.41 -2.92
CA GLY A 151 6.36 18.74 -1.88
C GLY A 151 5.45 17.56 -1.50
N ALA A 152 5.91 16.32 -1.70
CA ALA A 152 5.15 15.13 -1.30
C ALA A 152 5.27 14.91 0.22
N LEU A 153 4.25 14.30 0.82
CA LEU A 153 4.32 13.80 2.20
C LEU A 153 5.00 12.43 2.22
N VAL A 154 5.80 12.17 3.24
CA VAL A 154 6.38 10.84 3.48
C VAL A 154 5.81 10.26 4.77
N VAL A 155 5.19 9.09 4.66
CA VAL A 155 4.75 8.30 5.82
C VAL A 155 5.84 7.30 6.18
N ASP A 156 6.39 7.41 7.38
CA ASP A 156 7.45 6.52 7.87
C ASP A 156 6.88 5.29 8.57
N LEU A 157 6.62 4.24 7.78
CA LEU A 157 6.15 2.95 8.28
C LEU A 157 7.32 2.02 8.62
N TYR A 158 8.47 2.23 7.98
CA TYR A 158 9.71 1.49 8.20
C TYR A 158 10.31 1.74 9.58
N GLY A 159 10.30 3.00 10.02
CA GLY A 159 10.77 3.42 11.34
C GLY A 159 9.82 3.08 12.49
N ALA A 160 8.58 2.67 12.20
CA ALA A 160 7.56 2.37 13.21
C ALA A 160 7.81 0.98 13.86
N PRO A 161 8.14 0.91 15.16
CA PRO A 161 8.47 -0.35 15.82
C PRO A 161 7.33 -1.37 15.80
N SER A 162 6.08 -0.91 15.83
CA SER A 162 4.92 -1.79 15.73
C SER A 162 4.90 -2.61 14.44
N LEU A 163 5.15 -1.98 13.30
CA LEU A 163 5.05 -2.59 11.98
C LEU A 163 6.21 -3.54 11.66
N ALA A 164 7.28 -3.52 12.46
CA ALA A 164 8.34 -4.52 12.38
C ALA A 164 7.94 -5.86 13.04
N ASP A 165 6.95 -5.87 13.94
CA ASP A 165 6.56 -7.06 14.71
C ASP A 165 6.01 -8.17 13.81
N PRO A 166 6.60 -9.38 13.80
CA PRO A 166 6.14 -10.51 12.98
C PRO A 166 4.66 -10.87 13.12
N ARG A 167 3.99 -10.50 14.22
CA ARG A 167 2.57 -10.75 14.48
C ARG A 167 1.64 -9.85 13.67
N LEU A 168 2.15 -8.74 13.14
CA LEU A 168 1.43 -7.87 12.21
C LEU A 168 1.54 -8.32 10.75
N TRP A 169 2.21 -9.45 10.49
CA TRP A 169 2.38 -10.02 9.17
C TRP A 169 1.69 -11.38 9.11
N ASP A 170 0.99 -11.62 8.01
CA ASP A 170 0.22 -12.85 7.81
C ASP A 170 1.14 -14.08 7.67
N VAL A 171 0.54 -15.26 7.56
CA VAL A 171 1.22 -16.55 7.46
C VAL A 171 2.20 -16.65 6.29
N ASP A 172 2.05 -15.80 5.27
CA ASP A 172 2.97 -15.67 4.15
C ASP A 172 4.22 -14.84 4.44
N ARG A 173 4.29 -14.24 5.63
CA ARG A 173 5.41 -13.44 6.17
C ARG A 173 5.80 -12.26 5.27
N LEU A 174 4.90 -11.81 4.39
CA LEU A 174 5.14 -10.78 3.40
C LEU A 174 4.08 -9.68 3.42
N HIS A 175 2.81 -10.00 3.71
CA HIS A 175 1.74 -9.01 3.76
C HIS A 175 1.26 -8.77 5.19
N LEU A 176 0.72 -7.57 5.44
CA LEU A 176 0.20 -7.20 6.74
C LEU A 176 -1.13 -7.91 7.04
N THR A 177 -1.36 -8.19 8.30
CA THR A 177 -2.69 -8.59 8.80
C THR A 177 -3.64 -7.38 8.79
N ALA A 178 -4.93 -7.62 9.04
CA ALA A 178 -5.93 -6.56 9.22
C ALA A 178 -5.51 -5.51 10.28
N GLU A 179 -4.82 -5.94 11.34
CA GLU A 179 -4.25 -5.05 12.37
C GLU A 179 -3.15 -4.15 11.79
N GLY A 180 -2.22 -4.72 11.02
CA GLY A 180 -1.16 -3.95 10.37
C GLY A 180 -1.73 -2.93 9.39
N HIS A 181 -2.73 -3.32 8.58
CA HIS A 181 -3.42 -2.40 7.66
C HIS A 181 -4.12 -1.25 8.39
N ARG A 182 -4.73 -1.50 9.56
CA ARG A 182 -5.34 -0.42 10.37
C ARG A 182 -4.30 0.58 10.85
N ARG A 183 -3.14 0.12 11.32
CA ARG A 183 -2.05 0.99 11.78
C ARG A 183 -1.44 1.80 10.64
N VAL A 184 -1.32 1.22 9.45
CA VAL A 184 -0.92 1.96 8.25
C VAL A 184 -1.94 3.03 7.88
N ALA A 185 -3.24 2.69 7.88
CA ALA A 185 -4.31 3.65 7.60
C ALA A 185 -4.28 4.82 8.60
N GLU A 186 -4.02 4.55 9.88
CA GLU A 186 -3.84 5.58 10.91
C GLU A 186 -2.59 6.45 10.67
N ALA A 187 -1.46 5.84 10.32
CA ALA A 187 -0.24 6.57 10.02
C ALA A 187 -0.44 7.55 8.85
N VAL A 188 -1.11 7.12 7.78
CA VAL A 188 -1.41 7.98 6.62
C VAL A 188 -2.43 9.06 6.99
N TRP A 189 -3.46 8.71 7.75
CA TRP A 189 -4.47 9.63 8.27
C TRP A 189 -3.84 10.79 9.05
N GLN A 190 -2.95 10.48 10.00
CA GLN A 190 -2.25 11.50 10.79
C GLN A 190 -1.26 12.30 9.93
N ALA A 191 -0.55 11.66 8.99
CA ALA A 191 0.39 12.34 8.09
C ALA A 191 -0.32 13.36 7.17
N LEU A 192 -1.57 13.10 6.80
CA LEU A 192 -2.43 14.03 6.06
C LEU A 192 -2.94 15.21 6.90
N GLY A 193 -2.60 15.26 8.19
CA GLY A 193 -2.92 16.35 9.11
C GLY A 193 -4.26 16.19 9.84
N HIS A 194 -4.88 15.02 9.77
CA HIS A 194 -6.11 14.75 10.52
C HIS A 194 -5.83 14.45 12.00
N GLU A 195 -6.80 14.77 12.85
CA GLU A 195 -6.75 14.43 14.28
C GLU A 195 -6.66 12.90 14.47
N PRO A 196 -5.73 12.41 15.32
CA PRO A 196 -5.56 10.98 15.59
C PRO A 196 -6.86 10.29 16.02
N GLU A 197 -7.19 9.17 15.39
CA GLU A 197 -8.19 8.22 15.93
C GLU A 197 -7.53 7.21 16.87
N ASP A 198 -6.27 6.87 16.60
CA ASP A 198 -5.42 6.01 17.43
C ASP A 198 -4.02 6.63 17.53
N PRO A 199 -3.70 7.37 18.62
CA PRO A 199 -2.38 7.97 18.79
C PRO A 199 -1.26 6.92 18.94
N GLU A 200 -1.60 5.67 19.29
CA GLU A 200 -0.64 4.62 19.66
C GLU A 200 -0.40 3.60 18.53
N TRP A 201 -0.74 3.93 17.28
CA TRP A 201 -0.57 3.01 16.14
C TRP A 201 0.87 2.47 15.97
N HIS A 202 1.85 3.27 16.38
CA HIS A 202 3.28 2.99 16.31
C HIS A 202 3.79 2.19 17.54
N THR A 203 2.97 2.03 18.58
CA THR A 203 3.33 1.35 19.83
C THR A 203 3.44 -0.17 19.62
N PRO A 204 4.57 -0.80 20.01
CA PRO A 204 4.76 -2.24 19.88
C PRO A 204 3.64 -3.04 20.55
N MET A 205 3.33 -4.20 19.95
CA MET A 205 2.42 -5.15 20.58
C MET A 205 3.01 -5.66 21.91
N ALA A 206 2.16 -5.81 22.92
CA ALA A 206 2.55 -6.36 24.22
C ALA A 206 3.35 -7.67 24.06
N PRO A 207 4.45 -7.87 24.81
CA PRO A 207 5.26 -9.07 24.67
C PRO A 207 4.45 -10.34 24.92
N THR A 208 4.60 -11.33 24.04
CA THR A 208 4.04 -12.68 24.22
C THR A 208 5.17 -13.69 24.33
N ALA A 209 4.98 -14.76 25.12
CA ALA A 209 5.95 -15.84 25.19
C ALA A 209 6.21 -16.42 23.78
N PRO A 210 7.48 -16.69 23.42
CA PRO A 210 7.78 -17.22 22.10
C PRO A 210 7.17 -18.62 21.95
N PRO A 211 6.67 -18.99 20.76
CA PRO A 211 6.15 -20.33 20.52
C PRO A 211 7.22 -21.40 20.78
N GLY A 212 6.78 -22.59 21.20
CA GLY A 212 7.66 -23.74 21.39
C GLY A 212 8.46 -24.08 20.13
N TRP A 213 9.64 -24.68 20.29
CA TRP A 213 10.55 -24.96 19.17
C TRP A 213 9.89 -25.83 18.08
N LEU A 214 9.13 -26.85 18.48
CA LEU A 214 8.43 -27.73 17.55
C LEU A 214 7.33 -26.99 16.77
N ALA A 215 6.57 -26.12 17.44
CA ALA A 215 5.57 -25.26 16.80
C ALA A 215 6.21 -24.30 15.78
N ARG A 216 7.40 -23.77 16.08
CA ARG A 216 8.16 -22.94 15.13
C ARG A 216 8.60 -23.73 13.90
N ARG A 217 9.18 -24.92 14.09
CA ARG A 217 9.64 -25.77 12.97
C ARG A 217 8.50 -26.22 12.06
N THR A 218 7.36 -26.59 12.64
CA THR A 218 6.16 -26.97 11.87
C THR A 218 5.59 -25.78 11.10
N ALA A 219 5.55 -24.58 11.70
CA ALA A 219 5.15 -23.35 11.02
C ALA A 219 6.12 -22.98 9.87
N ASP A 220 7.43 -23.11 10.07
CA ASP A 220 8.45 -22.88 9.04
C ASP A 220 8.29 -23.83 7.84
N ALA A 221 8.09 -25.13 8.11
CA ALA A 221 7.87 -26.12 7.05
C ALA A 221 6.58 -25.85 6.27
N ARG A 222 5.49 -25.50 6.97
CA ARG A 222 4.21 -25.14 6.36
C ARG A 222 4.36 -23.89 5.48
N PHE A 223 4.99 -22.84 6.01
CA PHE A 223 5.29 -21.62 5.27
C PHE A 223 6.10 -21.90 4.01
N ALA A 224 7.16 -22.69 4.13
CA ALA A 224 8.03 -23.02 3.01
C ALA A 224 7.24 -23.72 1.88
N ARG A 225 6.40 -24.69 2.24
CA ARG A 225 5.58 -25.45 1.30
C ARG A 225 4.48 -24.61 0.65
N GLN A 226 3.76 -23.80 1.42
CA GLN A 226 2.53 -23.13 0.97
C GLN A 226 2.80 -21.78 0.30
N HIS A 227 3.86 -21.07 0.69
CA HIS A 227 4.10 -19.69 0.24
C HIS A 227 5.45 -19.53 -0.47
N LEU A 228 6.54 -19.96 0.16
CA LEU A 228 7.88 -19.72 -0.37
C LEU A 228 8.17 -20.49 -1.65
N LEU A 229 7.95 -21.81 -1.69
CA LEU A 229 8.22 -22.64 -2.87
C LEU A 229 7.37 -22.21 -4.08
N PRO A 230 6.04 -21.98 -3.96
CA PRO A 230 5.24 -21.47 -5.07
C PRO A 230 5.71 -20.10 -5.55
N TRP A 231 6.14 -19.22 -4.64
CA TRP A 231 6.66 -17.91 -5.00
C TRP A 231 8.00 -18.01 -5.75
N ILE A 232 8.93 -18.87 -5.31
CA ILE A 232 10.17 -19.15 -6.06
C ILE A 232 9.84 -19.72 -7.45
N GLY A 233 8.94 -20.70 -7.53
CA GLY A 233 8.51 -21.28 -8.80
C GLY A 233 7.98 -20.24 -9.78
N ARG A 234 7.09 -19.34 -9.31
CA ARG A 234 6.60 -18.20 -10.10
C ARG A 234 7.75 -17.34 -10.61
N ARG A 235 8.69 -16.97 -9.74
CA ARG A 235 9.87 -16.16 -10.10
C ARG A 235 10.74 -16.80 -11.17
N LEU A 236 10.99 -18.10 -11.10
CA LEU A 236 11.79 -18.82 -12.10
C LEU A 236 11.09 -18.90 -13.46
N THR A 237 9.75 -18.88 -13.46
CA THR A 237 8.93 -18.92 -14.68
C THR A 237 8.50 -17.54 -15.19
N GLY A 238 8.96 -16.45 -14.55
CA GLY A 238 8.56 -15.09 -14.91
C GLY A 238 7.10 -14.72 -14.61
N ARG A 239 6.32 -15.61 -13.98
CA ARG A 239 4.91 -15.39 -13.64
C ARG A 239 4.74 -14.56 -12.37
N SER A 240 3.68 -13.76 -12.30
CA SER A 240 3.24 -13.03 -11.12
C SER A 240 1.90 -13.54 -10.58
N SER A 241 1.64 -13.32 -9.30
CA SER A 241 0.29 -13.51 -8.73
C SER A 241 -0.72 -12.46 -9.19
N GLY A 242 -0.24 -11.39 -9.85
CA GLY A 242 -1.04 -10.34 -10.46
C GLY A 242 -1.32 -10.53 -11.95
N ASP A 243 -0.77 -11.57 -12.60
CA ASP A 243 -0.94 -11.75 -14.05
C ASP A 243 -2.42 -11.90 -14.40
N GLY A 244 -2.87 -11.14 -15.42
CA GLY A 244 -4.27 -11.13 -15.87
C GLY A 244 -5.25 -10.43 -14.92
N ARG A 245 -4.76 -9.69 -13.92
CA ARG A 245 -5.60 -8.93 -12.98
C ARG A 245 -5.54 -7.44 -13.27
N THR A 246 -6.65 -6.76 -13.00
CA THR A 246 -6.78 -5.31 -13.02
C THR A 246 -6.99 -4.78 -11.60
N GLY A 247 -6.70 -3.50 -11.38
CA GLY A 247 -7.00 -2.84 -10.10
C GLY A 247 -8.50 -2.87 -9.79
N ALA A 248 -8.87 -2.79 -8.51
CA ALA A 248 -10.26 -2.91 -8.07
C ALA A 248 -11.20 -1.89 -8.72
N GLN A 249 -10.68 -0.69 -9.00
CA GLN A 249 -11.41 0.38 -9.68
C GLN A 249 -10.96 0.59 -11.13
N VAL A 250 -10.61 -0.51 -11.82
CA VAL A 250 -10.34 -0.55 -13.27
C VAL A 250 -11.28 -1.54 -13.94
N SER A 251 -12.01 -1.10 -14.97
CA SER A 251 -12.88 -1.97 -15.75
C SER A 251 -12.05 -2.95 -16.57
N ALA A 252 -12.20 -4.25 -16.31
CA ALA A 252 -11.51 -5.29 -17.09
C ALA A 252 -11.88 -5.27 -18.58
N GLU A 253 -13.11 -4.87 -18.92
CA GLU A 253 -13.59 -4.79 -20.30
C GLU A 253 -13.01 -3.60 -21.07
N SER A 254 -12.96 -2.42 -20.44
CA SER A 254 -12.59 -1.17 -21.13
C SER A 254 -11.18 -0.68 -20.81
N GLY A 255 -10.52 -1.25 -19.80
CA GLY A 255 -9.23 -0.79 -19.26
C GLY A 255 -9.31 0.58 -18.56
N LYS A 256 -10.50 1.19 -18.47
CA LYS A 256 -10.67 2.53 -17.89
C LYS A 256 -10.85 2.45 -16.38
N ALA A 257 -10.13 3.31 -15.66
CA ALA A 257 -10.39 3.53 -14.25
C ALA A 257 -11.74 4.23 -14.03
N PHE A 258 -12.32 4.03 -12.86
CA PHE A 258 -13.56 4.67 -12.44
C PHE A 258 -13.51 5.05 -10.97
N TRP A 259 -14.34 6.01 -10.58
CA TRP A 259 -14.50 6.37 -9.18
C TRP A 259 -15.55 5.51 -8.50
N VAL A 260 -15.36 5.25 -7.20
CA VAL A 260 -16.42 4.83 -6.29
C VAL A 260 -16.69 5.91 -5.24
N THR A 261 -17.90 5.92 -4.70
CA THR A 261 -18.34 6.83 -3.62
C THR A 261 -19.25 6.03 -2.66
N PRO A 262 -19.40 6.41 -1.37
CA PRO A 262 -20.36 5.75 -0.49
C PRO A 262 -21.76 5.72 -1.10
N ALA A 263 -22.59 4.72 -0.81
CA ALA A 263 -23.96 4.74 -1.34
C ALA A 263 -24.76 5.94 -0.79
N ASP A 264 -24.65 6.20 0.52
CA ASP A 264 -25.11 7.44 1.16
C ASP A 264 -24.06 8.56 1.08
N HIS A 265 -23.62 8.88 -0.14
CA HIS A 265 -22.67 9.97 -0.42
C HIS A 265 -23.12 11.38 0.01
N THR A 266 -24.41 11.59 0.31
CA THR A 266 -24.94 12.92 0.69
C THR A 266 -24.85 13.20 2.18
N ASN A 267 -24.81 12.16 3.01
CA ASN A 267 -24.81 12.29 4.47
C ASN A 267 -23.57 11.60 5.06
N PRO A 268 -22.56 12.36 5.51
CA PRO A 268 -21.35 11.79 6.10
C PRO A 268 -21.67 10.91 7.31
N GLY A 269 -21.11 9.70 7.29
CA GLY A 269 -21.29 8.69 8.33
C GLY A 269 -20.48 7.43 8.02
N PRO A 270 -20.55 6.39 8.86
CA PRO A 270 -19.84 5.14 8.60
C PRO A 270 -20.16 4.57 7.22
N VAL A 271 -19.13 4.37 6.39
CA VAL A 271 -19.30 3.80 5.06
C VAL A 271 -19.55 2.30 5.19
N THR A 272 -20.72 1.84 4.73
CA THR A 272 -21.11 0.43 4.76
C THR A 272 -21.01 -0.23 3.39
N ASP A 273 -21.14 0.56 2.33
CA ASP A 273 -21.08 0.13 0.94
C ASP A 273 -20.53 1.23 0.02
N TRP A 274 -20.02 0.80 -1.14
CA TRP A 274 -19.49 1.66 -2.19
C TRP A 274 -20.28 1.44 -3.47
N ARG A 275 -20.53 2.51 -4.21
CA ARG A 275 -21.11 2.45 -5.56
C ARG A 275 -20.21 3.14 -6.56
N ARG A 276 -20.19 2.62 -7.80
CA ARG A 276 -19.51 3.26 -8.92
C ARG A 276 -20.17 4.61 -9.24
N VAL A 277 -19.35 5.64 -9.40
CA VAL A 277 -19.78 6.94 -9.92
C VAL A 277 -20.01 6.79 -11.42
N GLN A 278 -21.19 7.16 -11.89
CA GLN A 278 -21.47 7.18 -13.33
C GLN A 278 -20.64 8.29 -14.02
N PRO A 279 -20.23 8.09 -15.29
CA PRO A 279 -19.45 9.08 -16.04
C PRO A 279 -20.11 10.46 -16.12
#